data_AF-A0A1V3X688-F1
#
_entry.id   AF-A0A1V3X688-F1
#
_cell.length_a   1.000
_cell.length_b   1.000
_cell.length_c   1.000
_cell.angle_alpha   90.00
_cell.angle_beta   90.00
_cell.angle_gamma   90.00
#
_symmetry.space_group_name_H-M   'P 1'
#
loop_
_entity.id
_entity.type
_entity.pdbx_description
1 polymer ?
#
loop_
_entity_poly.entity_id
_entity_poly.type
_entity_poly.pdbx_seq_one_letter_code
_entity_poly.pdbx_strand_id
1 'polypeptide(L)'
;MAGLRDTFKSGTSAPPLQDMIDRMLFAEALETQKCLDEGVLTSTADANIGSIMGIGYPPWTGGSAQFIVGYQGPAGIGKEAFVARAKELAAKYGDRFLPPESLT
;
A
#
# COMPACT_ATOMS: atom_id res chain seq x y z
N MET A 1 14.46 28.04 -18.46
CA MET A 1 13.81 26.73 -18.60
C MET A 1 13.50 26.23 -17.20
N ALA A 2 12.23 26.11 -16.81
CA ALA A 2 11.86 25.53 -15.52
C ALA A 2 12.06 24.01 -15.57
N GLY A 3 12.81 23.46 -14.62
CA GLY A 3 13.07 22.02 -14.53
C GLY A 3 11.97 21.29 -13.78
N LEU A 4 12.04 19.94 -13.74
CA LEU A 4 11.10 19.12 -12.95
C LEU A 4 10.96 19.59 -11.49
N ARG A 5 12.06 20.06 -10.89
CA ARG A 5 12.07 20.61 -9.54
C ARG A 5 11.16 21.83 -9.38
N ASP A 6 11.20 22.74 -10.34
CA ASP A 6 10.39 23.96 -10.31
C ASP A 6 8.92 23.63 -10.61
N THR A 7 8.67 22.75 -11.58
CA THR A 7 7.32 22.32 -11.99
C THR A 7 6.58 21.61 -10.85
N PHE A 8 7.24 20.69 -10.15
CA PHE A 8 6.64 19.87 -9.10
C PHE A 8 6.90 20.41 -7.69
N LYS A 9 7.54 21.57 -7.56
CA LYS A 9 8.00 22.15 -6.28
C LYS A 9 8.73 21.11 -5.44
N SER A 10 9.58 20.29 -6.06
CA SER A 10 10.19 19.15 -5.38
C SER A 10 11.22 19.64 -4.37
N GLY A 11 10.84 19.62 -3.10
CA GLY A 11 11.72 19.92 -1.97
C GLY A 11 12.66 18.74 -1.65
N THR A 12 13.64 19.00 -0.79
CA THR A 12 14.45 17.95 -0.15
C THR A 12 13.76 17.47 1.12
N SER A 13 12.72 16.63 0.96
CA SER A 13 12.18 15.88 2.10
C SER A 13 13.06 14.66 2.36
N ALA A 14 13.43 14.41 3.61
CA ALA A 14 14.13 13.19 4.03
C ALA A 14 13.20 12.32 4.90
N PRO A 15 12.13 11.72 4.33
CA PRO A 15 11.27 10.84 5.08
C PRO A 15 12.03 9.58 5.54
N PRO A 16 11.60 8.92 6.63
CA PRO A 16 12.14 7.63 7.03
C PRO A 16 12.09 6.63 5.85
N LEU A 17 13.13 5.81 5.70
CA LEU A 17 13.17 4.79 4.65
C LEU A 17 11.96 3.84 4.72
N GLN A 18 11.55 3.46 5.93
CA GLN A 18 10.38 2.61 6.12
C GLN A 18 9.09 3.28 5.64
N ASP A 19 8.94 4.60 5.80
CA ASP A 19 7.78 5.32 5.28
C ASP A 19 7.78 5.29 3.74
N MET A 20 8.95 5.36 3.09
CA MET A 20 9.05 5.22 1.63
C MET A 20 8.67 3.81 1.16
N ILE A 21 9.19 2.78 1.83
CA ILE A 21 8.87 1.37 1.54
C ILE A 21 7.36 1.13 1.69
N ASP A 22 6.80 1.51 2.84
CA ASP A 22 5.38 1.28 3.12
C ASP A 22 4.49 2.06 2.17
N ARG A 23 4.85 3.29 1.79
CA ARG A 23 4.06 4.06 0.81
C ARG A 23 3.92 3.35 -0.54
N MET A 24 4.93 2.61 -0.98
CA MET A 24 4.86 1.85 -2.23
C MET A 24 3.95 0.63 -2.04
N LEU A 25 4.24 -0.19 -1.02
CA LEU A 25 3.53 -1.44 -0.75
C LEU A 25 2.05 -1.22 -0.41
N PHE A 26 1.75 -0.24 0.45
CA PHE A 26 0.38 0.06 0.85
C PHE A 26 -0.44 0.62 -0.30
N ALA A 27 0.15 1.38 -1.23
CA ALA A 27 -0.59 1.89 -2.37
C ALA A 27 -1.12 0.73 -3.25
N GLU A 28 -0.27 -0.25 -3.53
CA GLU A 28 -0.68 -1.43 -4.31
C GLU A 28 -1.66 -2.31 -3.54
N ALA A 29 -1.43 -2.56 -2.24
CA ALA A 29 -2.34 -3.39 -1.44
C ALA A 29 -3.74 -2.77 -1.26
N LEU A 30 -3.81 -1.45 -1.06
CA LEU A 30 -5.10 -0.74 -0.97
C LEU A 30 -5.86 -0.77 -2.30
N GLU A 31 -5.17 -0.62 -3.44
CA GLU A 31 -5.80 -0.76 -4.75
C GLU A 31 -6.21 -2.20 -5.05
N THR A 32 -5.44 -3.19 -4.61
CA THR A 32 -5.86 -4.60 -4.69
C THR A 32 -7.17 -4.84 -3.94
N GLN A 33 -7.33 -4.26 -2.73
CA GLN A 33 -8.58 -4.38 -2.00
C GLN A 33 -9.75 -3.73 -2.75
N LYS A 34 -9.56 -2.55 -3.34
CA LYS A 34 -10.59 -1.93 -4.18
C LYS A 34 -10.96 -2.78 -5.39
N CYS A 35 -9.98 -3.36 -6.08
CA CYS A 35 -10.23 -4.30 -7.18
C CYS A 35 -11.07 -5.53 -6.74
N LEU A 36 -10.90 -6.00 -5.50
CA LEU A 36 -11.73 -7.06 -4.94
C LEU A 36 -13.15 -6.55 -4.65
N ASP A 37 -13.27 -5.37 -4.03
CA ASP A 37 -14.56 -4.75 -3.70
C ASP A 37 -15.39 -4.42 -4.95
N GLU A 38 -14.73 -3.99 -6.04
CA GLU A 38 -15.33 -3.67 -7.34
C GLU A 38 -15.60 -4.93 -8.20
N GLY A 39 -15.18 -6.12 -7.75
CA GLY A 39 -15.36 -7.37 -8.48
C GLY A 39 -14.48 -7.50 -9.73
N VAL A 40 -13.44 -6.67 -9.87
CA VAL A 40 -12.41 -6.80 -10.92
C VAL A 40 -11.60 -8.07 -10.70
N LEU A 41 -11.25 -8.34 -9.44
CA LEU A 41 -10.68 -9.60 -8.99
C LEU A 41 -11.75 -10.38 -8.24
N THR A 42 -11.84 -11.68 -8.51
CA THR A 42 -12.87 -12.56 -7.92
C THR A 42 -12.31 -13.48 -6.84
N SER A 43 -10.98 -13.52 -6.66
CA SER A 43 -10.32 -14.30 -5.61
C SER A 43 -9.03 -13.65 -5.11
N THR A 44 -8.72 -13.83 -3.83
CA THR A 44 -7.43 -13.40 -3.26
C THR A 44 -6.25 -14.20 -3.78
N ALA A 45 -6.49 -15.44 -4.24
CA ALA A 45 -5.47 -16.27 -4.87
C ALA A 45 -4.98 -15.63 -6.19
N ASP A 46 -5.90 -15.17 -7.03
CA ASP A 46 -5.56 -14.48 -8.28
C ASP A 46 -4.88 -13.14 -8.01
N ALA A 47 -5.35 -12.40 -7.02
CA ALA A 47 -4.73 -11.15 -6.58
C ALA A 47 -3.26 -11.35 -6.16
N ASN A 48 -3.00 -12.39 -5.36
CA ASN A 48 -1.67 -12.67 -4.84
C ASN A 48 -0.71 -13.12 -5.93
N ILE A 49 -1.06 -14.17 -6.69
CA ILE A 49 -0.20 -14.68 -7.76
C ILE A 49 -0.04 -13.66 -8.88
N GLY A 50 -1.12 -12.95 -9.24
CA GLY A 50 -1.10 -11.90 -10.24
C GLY A 50 -0.20 -10.73 -9.83
N SER A 51 -0.22 -10.31 -8.57
CA SER A 51 0.66 -9.22 -8.11
C SER A 51 2.14 -9.64 -8.12
N ILE A 52 2.47 -10.85 -7.66
CA ILE A 52 3.85 -11.35 -7.63
C ILE A 52 4.39 -11.53 -9.06
N MET A 53 3.66 -12.23 -9.92
CA MET A 53 4.16 -12.64 -11.24
C MET A 53 3.92 -11.60 -12.32
N GLY A 54 2.90 -10.75 -12.17
CA GLY A 54 2.51 -9.75 -13.16
C GLY A 54 3.24 -8.43 -13.00
N ILE A 55 3.30 -7.90 -11.77
CA ILE A 55 3.86 -6.56 -11.50
C ILE A 55 5.10 -6.58 -10.59
N GLY A 56 5.53 -7.77 -10.15
CA GLY A 56 6.75 -7.92 -9.35
C GLY A 56 6.57 -7.54 -7.87
N TYR A 57 5.36 -7.65 -7.33
CA TYR A 57 5.12 -7.41 -5.91
C TYR A 57 5.98 -8.36 -5.05
N PRO A 58 6.58 -7.90 -3.93
CA PRO A 58 7.65 -8.67 -3.28
C PRO A 58 7.19 -10.05 -2.79
N PRO A 59 7.87 -11.16 -3.19
CA PRO A 59 7.42 -12.51 -2.89
C PRO A 59 7.26 -12.82 -1.39
N TRP A 60 8.05 -12.18 -0.53
CA TRP A 60 7.99 -12.40 0.93
C TRP A 60 6.67 -11.95 1.55
N THR A 61 5.89 -11.10 0.87
CA THR A 61 4.57 -10.65 1.32
C THR A 61 3.49 -11.73 1.14
N GLY A 62 3.75 -12.74 0.30
CA GLY A 62 2.74 -13.68 -0.17
C GLY A 62 1.73 -13.08 -1.17
N GLY A 63 1.93 -11.83 -1.61
CA GLY A 63 1.08 -11.11 -2.55
C GLY A 63 0.39 -9.90 -1.91
N SER A 64 -0.14 -9.02 -2.75
CA SER A 64 -0.76 -7.75 -2.34
C SER A 64 -1.98 -7.91 -1.42
N ALA A 65 -2.82 -8.93 -1.63
CA ALA A 65 -3.95 -9.22 -0.74
C ALA A 65 -3.47 -9.90 0.57
N GLN A 66 -2.52 -10.82 0.48
CA GLN A 66 -1.92 -11.47 1.65
C GLN A 66 -1.18 -10.46 2.54
N PHE A 67 -0.57 -9.43 1.96
CA PHE A 67 0.12 -8.38 2.69
C PHE A 67 -0.78 -7.69 3.71
N ILE A 68 -2.08 -7.55 3.43
CA ILE A 68 -3.05 -6.93 4.35
C ILE A 68 -3.20 -7.78 5.62
N VAL A 69 -3.51 -9.06 5.46
CA VAL A 69 -3.77 -9.98 6.60
C VAL A 69 -2.49 -10.46 7.28
N GLY A 70 -1.36 -10.41 6.57
CA GLY A 70 -0.03 -10.82 7.06
C GLY A 70 0.88 -9.66 7.42
N TYR A 71 0.40 -8.42 7.42
CA TYR A 71 1.21 -7.24 7.71
C TYR A 71 1.88 -7.38 9.08
N GLN A 72 3.15 -6.98 9.17
CA GLN A 72 3.89 -6.90 10.42
C GLN A 72 4.59 -5.55 10.50
N GLY A 73 4.38 -4.84 11.59
CA GLY A 73 4.99 -3.53 11.82
C GLY A 73 5.00 -3.13 13.29
N PRO A 74 5.43 -1.90 13.59
CA PRO A 74 5.52 -1.40 14.98
C PRO A 74 4.19 -1.42 15.74
N ALA A 75 3.06 -1.35 15.03
CA ALA A 75 1.71 -1.36 15.59
C ALA A 75 1.14 -2.78 15.84
N GLY A 76 1.87 -3.84 15.47
CA GLY A 76 1.44 -5.23 15.65
C GLY A 76 1.52 -6.06 14.38
N ILE A 77 0.75 -7.16 14.37
CA ILE A 77 0.65 -8.11 13.26
C ILE A 77 -0.81 -8.23 12.84
N GLY A 78 -1.05 -8.38 11.54
CA GLY A 78 -2.36 -8.66 10.98
C GLY A 78 -3.07 -7.44 10.40
N LYS A 79 -4.34 -7.66 10.04
CA LYS A 79 -5.19 -6.67 9.37
C LYS A 79 -5.35 -5.38 10.19
N GLU A 80 -5.50 -5.50 11.50
CA GLU A 80 -5.67 -4.36 12.39
C GLU A 80 -4.42 -3.48 12.42
N ALA A 81 -3.23 -4.10 12.41
CA ALA A 81 -1.96 -3.39 12.32
C ALA A 81 -1.77 -2.74 10.94
N PHE A 82 -2.21 -3.39 9.86
CA PHE A 82 -2.24 -2.80 8.52
C PHE A 82 -3.12 -1.55 8.48
N VAL A 83 -4.36 -1.64 8.99
CA VAL A 83 -5.30 -0.51 9.04
C VAL A 83 -4.73 0.65 9.86
N ALA A 84 -4.10 0.36 11.01
CA ALA A 84 -3.45 1.38 11.83
C ALA A 84 -2.31 2.08 11.07
N ARG A 85 -1.46 1.32 10.38
CA ARG A 85 -0.37 1.87 9.57
C ARG A 85 -0.88 2.67 8.37
N ALA A 86 -1.91 2.19 7.67
CA ALA A 86 -2.53 2.88 6.55
C ALA A 86 -3.05 4.26 6.98
N LYS A 87 -3.74 4.35 8.13
CA LYS A 87 -4.19 5.62 8.71
C LYS A 87 -3.04 6.55 9.10
N GLU A 88 -1.93 6.01 9.61
CA GLU A 88 -0.73 6.80 9.90
C GLU A 88 -0.12 7.38 8.61
N LEU A 89 0.00 6.57 7.55
CA LEU A 89 0.47 7.03 6.25
C LEU A 89 -0.49 8.07 5.64
N ALA A 90 -1.80 7.91 5.82
CA ALA A 90 -2.79 8.88 5.36
C ALA A 90 -2.61 10.23 6.03
N ALA A 91 -2.46 10.24 7.37
CA ALA A 91 -2.23 11.47 8.14
C ALA A 91 -0.96 12.23 7.70
N LYS A 92 0.08 11.51 7.29
CA LYS A 92 1.37 12.09 6.89
C LYS A 92 1.47 12.44 5.40
N TYR A 93 0.84 11.63 4.54
CA TYR A 93 1.10 11.64 3.10
C TYR A 93 -0.14 11.82 2.23
N GLY A 94 -1.33 11.89 2.84
CA GLY A 94 -2.60 12.22 2.19
C GLY A 94 -3.59 11.05 2.10
N ASP A 95 -4.86 11.41 1.90
CA ASP A 95 -6.04 10.54 2.05
C ASP A 95 -6.09 9.30 1.15
N ARG A 96 -5.25 9.22 0.11
CA ARG A 96 -5.13 8.03 -0.74
C ARG A 96 -4.72 6.76 0.01
N PHE A 97 -4.16 6.91 1.22
CA PHE A 97 -3.82 5.79 2.10
C PHE A 97 -4.93 5.43 3.09
N LEU A 98 -6.08 6.09 3.06
CA LEU A 98 -7.22 5.68 3.89
C LEU A 98 -7.68 4.28 3.47
N PRO A 99 -7.84 3.35 4.41
CA PRO A 99 -8.30 2.00 4.11
C PRO A 99 -9.76 2.03 3.61
N PRO A 100 -10.12 1.21 2.61
CA PRO A 100 -11.52 0.98 2.23
C PRO A 100 -12.36 0.47 3.42
N GLU A 101 -13.67 0.73 3.38
CA GLU A 101 -14.60 0.30 4.44
C GLU A 101 -14.60 -1.22 4.66
N SER A 102 -14.35 -2.01 3.60
CA SER A 102 -14.23 -3.47 3.65
C SER A 102 -13.11 -3.98 4.58
N LEU A 103 -12.15 -3.11 4.94
CA LEU A 103 -11.06 -3.44 5.87
C LEU A 103 -11.29 -2.97 7.31
N THR A 104 -12.25 -2.08 7.55
CA THR A 104 -12.43 -1.34 8.81
C THR A 104 -13.61 -1.77 9.65
#